data_AF-A0A1Y2ELS6-F1
#
_entry.id   AF-A0A1Y2ELS6-F1
#
_cell.length_a   1.000
_cell.length_b   1.000
_cell.length_c   1.000
_cell.angle_alpha   90.00
_cell.angle_beta   90.00
_cell.angle_gamma   90.00
#
_symmetry.space_group_name_H-M   'P 1'
#
loop_
_entity.id
_entity.type
_entity.pdbx_description
1 polymer ?
#
loop_
_entity_poly.entity_id
_entity_poly.type
_entity_poly.pdbx_seq_one_letter_code
_entity_poly.pdbx_strand_id
1 'polypeptide(L)'
;MADKPPFPEILKKYFPNGRPEVWKKLFPDGPPPLELFEGAERGKIPPKFLALFPDGIPPELDLYEDGKLPDDLSDFIMEKAKEAEAAKKK
;
A
#
# COMPACT_ATOMS: atom_id res chain seq x y z
N MET A 1 -13.99 -10.34 15.51
CA MET A 1 -13.21 -11.25 14.64
C MET A 1 -12.39 -10.36 13.74
N ALA A 2 -11.08 -10.27 13.98
CA ALA A 2 -10.20 -9.37 13.25
C ALA A 2 -9.99 -9.94 11.83
N ASP A 3 -10.88 -9.55 10.92
CA ASP A 3 -10.75 -9.81 9.50
C ASP A 3 -9.52 -9.04 9.01
N LYS A 4 -8.36 -9.72 8.97
CA LYS A 4 -7.18 -9.20 8.28
C LYS A 4 -7.64 -8.92 6.85
N PRO A 5 -7.61 -7.66 6.38
CA PRO A 5 -8.12 -7.37 5.06
C PRO A 5 -7.36 -8.25 4.05
N PRO A 6 -8.05 -9.04 3.22
CA PRO A 6 -7.38 -9.83 2.19
C PRO A 6 -6.58 -8.89 1.29
N PHE A 7 -5.51 -9.41 0.69
CA PHE A 7 -4.71 -8.64 -0.25
C PHE A 7 -5.64 -7.96 -1.26
N PRO A 8 -5.65 -6.62 -1.32
CA PRO A 8 -6.67 -5.87 -2.05
C PRO A 8 -6.76 -6.31 -3.51
N GLU A 9 -7.99 -6.46 -4.01
CA GLU A 9 -8.20 -6.92 -5.40
C GLU A 9 -7.60 -5.97 -6.42
N ILE A 10 -7.59 -4.67 -6.12
CA ILE A 10 -6.92 -3.67 -6.95
C ILE A 10 -5.42 -3.95 -7.05
N LEU A 11 -4.76 -4.35 -5.96
CA LEU A 11 -3.35 -4.72 -5.97
C LEU A 11 -3.11 -6.04 -6.70
N LYS A 12 -4.08 -6.96 -6.75
CA LYS A 12 -3.98 -8.18 -7.57
C LYS A 12 -3.96 -7.89 -9.07
N LYS A 13 -4.59 -6.79 -9.52
CA LYS A 13 -4.53 -6.37 -10.93
C LYS A 13 -3.11 -6.01 -11.35
N TYR A 14 -2.38 -5.32 -10.49
CA TYR A 14 -1.00 -4.91 -10.76
C TYR A 14 0.03 -5.96 -10.37
N PHE A 15 -0.26 -6.73 -9.32
CA PHE A 15 0.54 -7.86 -8.88
C PHE A 15 -0.21 -9.18 -9.12
N PRO A 16 -0.25 -9.67 -10.37
CA PRO A 16 -0.94 -10.92 -10.69
C PRO A 16 -0.32 -12.13 -9.97
N ASN A 17 0.97 -12.05 -9.62
CA ASN A 17 1.68 -13.06 -8.82
C ASN A 17 1.49 -12.88 -7.29
N GLY A 18 0.65 -11.93 -6.87
CA GLY A 18 0.46 -11.58 -5.47
C GLY A 18 1.56 -10.69 -4.90
N ARG A 19 1.63 -10.60 -3.57
CA ARG A 19 2.57 -9.69 -2.87
C ARG A 19 4.03 -9.93 -3.32
N PRO A 20 4.74 -8.89 -3.82
CA PRO A 20 6.17 -8.95 -4.14
C PRO A 20 7.04 -9.46 -2.99
N GLU A 21 8.25 -9.92 -3.31
CA GLU A 21 9.17 -10.53 -2.34
C GLU A 21 9.56 -9.56 -1.24
N VAL A 22 9.80 -8.29 -1.59
CA VAL A 22 10.13 -7.27 -0.59
C VAL A 22 8.94 -7.00 0.34
N TRP A 23 7.71 -7.02 -0.19
CA TRP A 23 6.49 -6.93 0.62
C TRP A 23 6.38 -8.14 1.55
N LYS A 24 6.66 -9.36 1.07
CA LYS A 24 6.67 -10.56 1.91
C LYS A 24 7.75 -10.52 3.00
N LYS A 25 8.92 -9.94 2.73
CA LYS A 25 9.99 -9.76 3.71
C LYS A 25 9.62 -8.75 4.79
N LEU A 26 9.04 -7.61 4.40
CA LEU A 26 8.63 -6.55 5.34
C LEU A 26 7.35 -6.93 6.10
N PHE A 27 6.44 -7.64 5.44
CA PHE A 27 5.14 -8.03 5.97
C PHE A 27 4.90 -9.54 5.78
N PRO A 28 5.62 -10.37 6.54
CA PRO A 28 5.46 -11.83 6.49
C PRO A 28 4.04 -12.25 6.90
N ASP A 29 3.40 -11.47 7.77
CA ASP A 29 2.14 -11.82 8.42
C ASP A 29 0.87 -11.35 7.67
N GLY A 30 1.01 -10.58 6.58
CA GLY A 30 -0.14 -10.00 5.89
C GLY A 30 0.16 -8.80 4.98
N PRO A 31 -0.87 -8.10 4.49
CA PRO A 31 -0.67 -6.78 3.87
C PRO A 31 -0.07 -5.78 4.89
N PRO A 32 0.42 -4.61 4.42
CA PRO A 32 0.98 -3.58 5.27
C PRO A 32 -0.11 -3.09 6.22
N PRO A 33 0.22 -2.82 7.49
CA PRO A 33 -0.70 -2.16 8.39
C PRO A 33 -1.20 -0.84 7.80
N LEU A 34 -2.46 -0.51 8.11
CA LEU A 34 -3.11 0.73 7.67
C LEU A 34 -2.30 1.98 8.03
N GLU A 35 -1.56 1.95 9.14
CA GLU A 35 -0.66 3.05 9.56
C GLU A 35 0.42 3.41 8.55
N LEU A 36 0.76 2.49 7.66
CA LEU A 36 1.70 2.78 6.58
C LEU A 36 1.06 3.56 5.45
N PHE A 37 -0.27 3.51 5.33
CA PHE A 37 -1.03 4.32 4.41
C PHE A 37 -1.35 5.71 4.99
N GLU A 38 -1.00 5.97 6.25
CA GLU A 38 -1.23 7.27 6.89
C GLU A 38 -0.45 8.40 6.18
N GLY A 39 -1.16 9.50 5.90
CA GLY A 39 -0.61 10.64 5.18
C GLY A 39 -0.39 10.39 3.68
N ALA A 40 -1.05 9.38 3.10
CA ALA A 40 -1.03 9.21 1.66
C ALA A 40 -1.74 10.36 0.93
N GLU A 41 -1.13 10.81 -0.17
CA GLU A 41 -1.70 11.82 -1.05
C GLU A 41 -2.18 11.18 -2.36
N ARG A 42 -3.17 11.80 -3.02
CA ARG A 42 -3.65 11.36 -4.34
C ARG A 42 -2.48 11.32 -5.33
N GLY A 43 -2.29 10.18 -5.97
CA GLY A 43 -1.24 9.95 -6.96
C GLY A 43 0.16 9.73 -6.36
N LYS A 44 0.29 9.62 -5.02
CA LYS A 44 1.57 9.38 -4.36
C LYS A 44 1.51 8.18 -3.41
N ILE A 45 2.65 7.50 -3.26
CA ILE A 45 2.80 6.51 -2.20
C ILE A 45 2.77 7.22 -0.84
N PRO A 46 2.13 6.60 0.16
CA PRO A 46 2.21 7.06 1.53
C PRO A 46 3.66 7.28 2.02
N PRO A 47 3.95 8.40 2.70
CA PRO A 47 5.29 8.68 3.20
C PRO A 47 5.76 7.65 4.24
N LYS A 48 4.83 7.11 5.06
CA LYS A 48 5.12 6.03 6.01
C LYS A 48 5.51 4.73 5.32
N PHE A 49 4.88 4.43 4.18
CA PHE A 49 5.26 3.28 3.37
C PHE A 49 6.64 3.50 2.73
N LEU A 50 6.89 4.68 2.13
CA LEU A 50 8.21 5.06 1.61
C LEU A 50 9.31 5.00 2.66
N ALA A 51 9.03 5.33 3.92
CA ALA A 51 10.01 5.26 5.00
C ALA A 51 10.54 3.83 5.27
N LEU A 52 9.80 2.79 4.87
CA LEU A 52 10.27 1.40 4.92
C LEU A 52 11.22 1.04 3.78
N PHE A 53 11.21 1.85 2.72
CA PHE A 53 12.03 1.71 1.54
C PHE A 53 12.96 2.93 1.42
N PRO A 54 13.97 3.04 2.30
CA PRO A 54 14.89 4.19 2.29
C PRO A 54 15.69 4.31 0.98
N ASP A 55 15.88 3.20 0.26
CA ASP A 55 16.52 3.14 -1.06
C ASP A 55 15.56 3.47 -2.22
N GLY A 56 14.29 3.77 -1.91
CA GLY A 56 13.23 3.89 -2.89
C GLY A 56 12.47 2.59 -3.09
N ILE A 57 11.30 2.71 -3.69
CA ILE A 57 10.39 1.57 -3.90
C ILE A 57 11.04 0.68 -4.94
N PRO A 58 11.22 -0.61 -4.65
CA PRO A 58 11.86 -1.49 -5.60
C PRO A 58 10.97 -1.57 -6.84
N PRO A 59 11.55 -1.73 -8.04
CA PRO A 59 10.81 -1.75 -9.30
C PRO A 59 9.72 -2.85 -9.35
N GLU A 60 9.86 -3.89 -8.52
CA GLU A 60 8.84 -4.93 -8.33
C GLU A 60 7.60 -4.46 -7.56
N LEU A 61 7.68 -3.36 -6.82
CA LEU A 61 6.61 -2.68 -6.08
C LEU A 61 6.24 -1.34 -6.72
N ASP A 62 7.02 -0.91 -7.69
CA ASP A 62 6.83 0.34 -8.41
C ASP A 62 5.64 0.17 -9.34
N LEU A 63 4.47 0.51 -8.81
CA LEU A 63 3.19 0.54 -9.50
C LEU A 63 3.06 1.78 -10.40
N TYR A 64 4.14 2.54 -10.54
CA TYR A 64 4.21 3.74 -11.34
C TYR A 64 4.41 3.34 -12.79
N GLU A 65 3.31 3.32 -13.54
CA GLU A 65 3.43 3.40 -14.98
C GLU A 65 3.71 4.87 -15.32
N ASP A 66 4.90 5.16 -15.86
CA ASP A 66 5.31 6.52 -16.29
C ASP A 66 5.38 7.56 -15.14
N GLY A 67 5.77 7.14 -13.93
CA GLY A 67 5.89 8.06 -12.79
C GLY A 67 4.55 8.55 -12.24
N LYS A 68 3.43 7.89 -12.57
CA LYS A 68 2.11 8.13 -11.96
C LYS A 68 1.50 6.86 -11.40
N LEU A 69 0.93 6.98 -10.19
CA LEU A 69 0.03 5.96 -9.65
C LEU A 69 -1.30 6.01 -10.43
N PRO A 70 -1.81 4.87 -10.92
CA PRO A 70 -3.13 4.84 -11.54
C PRO A 70 -4.22 5.31 -10.58
N ASP A 71 -5.21 6.05 -11.09
CA ASP A 71 -6.24 6.69 -10.27
C ASP A 71 -6.98 5.69 -9.37
N ASP A 72 -7.31 4.49 -9.86
CA ASP A 72 -7.94 3.44 -9.05
C ASP A 72 -7.09 3.02 -7.85
N LEU A 73 -5.77 2.90 -8.03
CA LEU A 73 -4.86 2.52 -6.96
C LEU A 73 -4.64 3.69 -5.99
N SER A 74 -4.58 4.90 -6.51
CA SER A 74 -4.54 6.12 -5.70
C SER A 74 -5.79 6.26 -4.82
N ASP A 75 -6.97 6.00 -5.37
CA ASP A 75 -8.24 6.10 -4.65
C ASP A 75 -8.29 5.05 -3.53
N PHE A 76 -7.88 3.81 -3.84
CA PHE A 76 -7.74 2.75 -2.84
C PHE A 76 -6.77 3.10 -1.72
N ILE A 77 -5.59 3.63 -2.05
CA ILE A 77 -4.60 4.08 -1.08
C ILE A 77 -5.19 5.18 -0.18
N MET A 78 -5.92 6.15 -0.75
CA MET A 78 -6.58 7.20 0.03
C MET A 78 -7.69 6.67 0.93
N GLU A 79 -8.49 5.72 0.45
CA GLU A 79 -9.49 5.05 1.27
C GLU A 79 -8.83 4.38 2.48
N LYS A 80 -7.75 3.62 2.26
CA LYS A 80 -6.99 2.97 3.34
C LYS A 80 -6.28 3.94 4.26
N ALA A 81 -5.77 5.05 3.75
CA ALA A 81 -5.20 6.13 4.57
C ALA A 81 -6.26 6.72 5.51
N LYS A 82 -7.46 6.98 4.99
CA LYS A 82 -8.59 7.51 5.75
C LYS A 82 -9.11 6.50 6.78
N GLU A 83 -9.14 5.22 6.42
CA GLU A 83 -9.48 4.11 7.32
C GLU A 83 -8.42 3.97 8.43
N ALA A 84 -7.13 4.18 8.12
CA ALA A 84 -6.04 4.20 9.10
C ALA A 84 -6.20 5.34 10.13
N GLU A 85 -6.45 6.56 9.65
CA GLU A 85 -6.70 7.71 10.51
C GLU A 85 -7.96 7.51 11.37
N ALA A 86 -9.03 6.96 10.78
CA ALA A 86 -10.25 6.67 11.51
C ALA A 86 -10.05 5.56 12.57
N ALA A 87 -9.25 4.53 12.26
CA ALA A 87 -8.94 3.45 13.19
C ALA A 87 -8.04 3.93 14.35
N LYS A 88 -7.13 4.88 14.13
CA LYS A 88 -6.32 5.49 15.19
C LYS A 88 -7.11 6.38 16.14
N LYS A 89 -8.25 6.90 15.70
CA LYS A 89 -9.08 7.83 16.49
C LYS A 89 -10.09 7.13 17.39
N LYS A 90 -10.02 5.80 17.54
CA LYS A 90 -11.00 5.00 18.27
C LYS A 90 -10.39 4.25 19.45
#